data_AF-A0A5N5DEF3-F1
#
_entry.id   AF-A0A5N5DEF3-F1
#
_cell.length_a   1.000
_cell.length_b   1.000
_cell.length_c   1.000
_cell.angle_alpha   90.00
_cell.angle_beta   90.00
_cell.angle_gamma   90.00
#
_symmetry.space_group_name_H-M   'P 1'
#
loop_
_entity.id
_entity.type
_entity.pdbx_description
1 polymer ?
#
loop_
_entity_poly.entity_id
_entity_poly.type
_entity_poly.pdbx_seq_one_letter_code
_entity_poly.pdbx_strand_id
1 'polypeptide(L)'
;MSSTAPSIKTSTVVLASVGAVVTGFVAYAFYFDYKRRNDAEFRKALKRESKKQARAAKEEAEAGAAQQRILIREAVDRANEEGFPRDPEEVEGYFMQEVAHGEQMTQDAGSDPIEAALCFYKALKVYPQPKELINIYDKTVPKPILDILAEMIAHDKSIPIGKPANDNAVDE
;
A
#
# COMPACT_ATOMS: atom_id res chain seq x y z
N MET A 1 -3.85 57.39 67.55
CA MET A 1 -4.16 57.39 66.10
C MET A 1 -3.84 55.99 65.58
N SER A 2 -4.79 55.05 65.67
CA SER A 2 -4.55 53.68 65.18
C SER A 2 -4.83 53.62 63.70
N SER A 3 -3.76 53.40 62.93
CA SER A 3 -3.81 53.13 61.49
C SER A 3 -4.38 51.72 61.28
N THR A 4 -5.60 51.61 60.77
CA THR A 4 -6.17 50.34 60.32
C THR A 4 -5.50 49.95 59.01
N ALA A 5 -4.62 48.94 59.05
CA ALA A 5 -4.07 48.35 57.83
C ALA A 5 -5.17 47.55 57.09
N PRO A 6 -5.26 47.64 55.75
CA PRO A 6 -6.26 46.90 55.00
C PRO A 6 -5.98 45.39 55.05
N SER A 7 -6.97 44.59 55.42
CA SER A 7 -6.89 43.12 55.32
C SER A 7 -7.19 42.68 53.89
N ILE A 8 -6.21 42.09 53.23
CA ILE A 8 -6.37 41.58 51.86
C ILE A 8 -7.13 40.25 51.93
N LYS A 9 -8.27 40.18 51.23
CA LYS A 9 -9.11 38.98 51.18
C LYS A 9 -8.42 37.90 50.33
N THR A 10 -8.36 36.68 50.82
CA THR A 10 -7.76 35.51 50.13
C THR A 10 -8.33 35.29 48.72
N SER A 11 -9.63 35.53 48.52
CA SER A 11 -10.27 35.49 47.20
C SER A 11 -9.65 36.46 46.19
N THR A 12 -9.26 37.66 46.62
CA THR A 12 -8.57 38.65 45.79
C THR A 12 -7.17 38.19 45.39
N VAL A 13 -6.44 37.54 46.32
CA VAL A 13 -5.11 36.97 46.05
C VAL A 13 -5.20 35.81 45.05
N VAL A 14 -6.17 34.90 45.24
CA VAL A 14 -6.41 33.77 44.34
C VAL A 14 -6.80 34.27 42.94
N LEU A 15 -7.76 35.19 42.84
CA LEU A 15 -8.19 35.73 41.55
C LEU A 15 -7.04 36.44 40.80
N ALA A 16 -6.24 37.22 41.53
CA ALA A 16 -5.06 37.88 40.95
C ALA A 16 -4.02 36.86 40.46
N SER A 17 -3.76 35.80 41.24
CA SER A 17 -2.80 34.77 40.86
C SER A 17 -3.23 33.96 39.64
N VAL A 18 -4.51 33.55 39.55
CA VAL A 18 -5.07 32.85 38.39
C VAL A 18 -5.05 33.75 37.16
N GLY A 19 -5.44 35.02 37.30
CA GLY A 19 -5.35 36.00 36.21
C GLY A 19 -3.94 36.13 35.66
N ALA A 20 -2.94 36.27 36.53
CA ALA A 20 -1.54 36.37 36.13
C ALA A 20 -1.03 35.14 35.38
N VAL A 21 -1.40 33.93 35.83
CA VAL A 21 -1.01 32.67 35.17
C VAL A 21 -1.64 32.57 33.77
N VAL A 22 -2.95 32.81 33.65
CA VAL A 22 -3.64 32.75 32.36
C VAL A 22 -3.06 33.77 31.38
N THR A 23 -2.85 35.01 31.81
CA THR A 23 -2.23 36.04 30.97
C THR A 23 -0.81 35.67 30.56
N GLY A 24 -0.01 35.10 31.47
CA GLY A 24 1.33 34.61 31.18
C GLY A 24 1.34 33.51 30.11
N PHE A 25 0.43 32.53 30.20
CA PHE A 25 0.29 31.48 29.20
C PHE A 25 -0.14 32.02 27.83
N VAL A 26 -1.10 32.94 27.80
CA VAL A 26 -1.56 33.56 26.54
C VAL A 26 -0.44 34.36 25.90
N ALA A 27 0.27 35.18 26.67
CA ALA A 27 1.42 35.94 26.18
C ALA A 27 2.54 35.02 25.65
N TYR A 28 2.83 33.94 26.36
CA TYR A 28 3.80 32.94 25.92
C TYR A 28 3.35 32.24 24.64
N ALA A 29 2.07 31.91 24.49
CA ALA A 29 1.53 31.30 23.27
C ALA A 29 1.70 32.23 22.06
N PHE A 30 1.42 33.52 22.20
CA PHE A 30 1.66 34.51 21.14
C PHE A 30 3.14 34.64 20.79
N TYR A 31 4.02 34.76 21.79
CA TYR A 31 5.46 34.81 21.58
C TYR A 31 5.98 33.54 20.89
N PHE A 32 5.52 32.37 21.35
CA PHE A 32 5.92 31.08 20.81
C PHE A 32 5.48 30.93 19.35
N ASP A 33 4.24 31.29 18.99
CA ASP A 33 3.78 31.22 17.61
C ASP A 33 4.53 32.21 16.70
N TYR A 34 4.80 33.43 17.19
CA TYR A 34 5.64 34.41 16.47
C TYR A 34 7.06 33.88 16.25
N LYS A 35 7.71 33.35 17.28
CA LYS A 35 9.06 32.78 17.18
C LYS A 35 9.09 31.59 16.23
N ARG A 36 8.14 30.67 16.34
CA ARG A 36 8.02 29.50 15.48
C ARG A 36 7.86 29.86 13.99
N ARG A 37 7.09 30.89 13.66
CA ARG A 37 6.86 31.33 12.27
C ARG A 37 8.06 32.06 11.66
N ASN A 38 8.84 32.76 12.48
CA ASN A 38 9.98 33.59 12.03
C ASN A 38 11.35 32.89 12.15
N ASP A 39 11.42 31.71 12.76
CA ASP A 39 12.66 30.95 12.88
C ASP A 39 12.99 30.17 11.59
N ALA A 40 14.08 30.57 10.94
CA ALA A 40 14.55 29.94 9.71
C ALA A 40 15.04 28.49 9.93
N GLU A 41 15.64 28.19 11.09
CA GLU A 41 16.13 26.85 11.41
C GLU A 41 14.96 25.90 11.67
N PHE A 42 13.90 26.36 12.35
CA PHE A 42 12.68 25.57 12.52
C PHE A 42 12.05 25.16 11.18
N ARG A 43 11.95 26.10 10.22
CA ARG A 43 11.43 25.79 8.88
C ARG A 43 12.33 24.82 8.11
N LYS A 44 13.65 24.92 8.25
CA LYS A 44 14.60 23.98 7.65
C LYS A 44 14.46 22.59 8.27
N ALA A 45 14.31 22.50 9.59
CA ALA A 45 14.09 21.25 10.31
C ALA A 45 12.80 20.56 9.82
N LEU A 46 11.67 21.28 9.75
CA LEU A 46 10.42 20.72 9.23
C LEU A 46 10.54 20.20 7.79
N LYS A 47 11.23 20.93 6.90
CA LYS A 47 11.48 20.46 5.53
C LYS A 47 12.38 19.21 5.49
N ARG A 48 13.36 19.12 6.39
CA ARG A 48 14.24 17.96 6.50
C ARG A 48 13.47 16.74 6.99
N GLU A 49 12.62 16.92 8.00
CA GLU A 49 11.77 15.86 8.54
C GLU A 49 10.73 15.40 7.52
N SER A 50 10.03 16.31 6.84
CA SER A 50 9.07 15.93 5.81
C SER A 50 9.73 15.17 4.65
N LYS A 51 10.92 15.61 4.22
CA LYS A 51 11.71 14.90 3.20
C LYS A 51 12.17 13.53 3.69
N LYS A 52 12.56 13.40 4.97
CA LYS A 52 12.96 12.13 5.57
C LYS A 52 11.77 11.17 5.64
N GLN A 53 10.60 11.63 6.07
CA GLN A 53 9.37 10.83 6.11
C GLN A 53 8.93 10.40 4.71
N ALA A 54 8.96 11.31 3.73
CA ALA A 54 8.63 10.98 2.34
C ALA A 54 9.60 9.95 1.74
N ARG A 55 10.91 10.05 2.07
CA ARG A 55 11.90 9.04 1.68
C ARG A 55 11.63 7.70 2.35
N ALA A 56 11.40 7.70 3.66
CA ALA A 56 11.11 6.47 4.40
C ALA A 56 9.84 5.77 3.88
N ALA A 57 8.76 6.52 3.62
CA ALA A 57 7.54 5.98 3.04
C ALA A 57 7.76 5.41 1.63
N LYS A 58 8.59 6.07 0.82
CA LYS A 58 8.96 5.55 -0.51
C LYS A 58 9.80 4.28 -0.39
N GLU A 59 10.82 4.26 0.47
CA GLU A 59 11.66 3.08 0.71
C GLU A 59 10.85 1.90 1.26
N GLU A 60 9.89 2.15 2.14
CA GLU A 60 8.97 1.14 2.67
C GLU A 60 8.03 0.61 1.58
N ALA A 61 7.48 1.47 0.73
CA ALA A 61 6.65 1.05 -0.41
C ALA A 61 7.45 0.24 -1.44
N GLU A 62 8.69 0.63 -1.74
CA GLU A 62 9.59 -0.11 -2.63
C GLU A 62 10.00 -1.46 -2.03
N ALA A 63 10.27 -1.52 -0.73
CA ALA A 63 10.58 -2.76 -0.03
C ALA A 63 9.37 -3.71 0.00
N GLY A 64 8.17 -3.19 0.29
CA GLY A 64 6.92 -3.97 0.25
C GLY A 64 6.63 -4.52 -1.15
N ALA A 65 6.79 -3.69 -2.18
CA ALA A 65 6.66 -4.14 -3.56
C ALA A 65 7.69 -5.24 -3.88
N ALA A 66 8.97 -5.05 -3.53
CA ALA A 66 10.00 -6.05 -3.77
C ALA A 66 9.72 -7.39 -3.06
N GLN A 67 9.21 -7.35 -1.83
CA GLN A 67 8.78 -8.54 -1.09
C GLN A 67 7.64 -9.26 -1.80
N GLN A 68 6.62 -8.52 -2.25
CA GLN A 68 5.51 -9.10 -3.00
C GLN A 68 6.00 -9.82 -4.28
N ARG A 69 6.94 -9.21 -5.01
CA ARG A 69 7.54 -9.85 -6.21
C ARG A 69 8.26 -11.16 -5.87
N ILE A 70 8.94 -11.24 -4.72
CA ILE A 70 9.60 -12.46 -4.28
C ILE A 70 8.56 -13.55 -4.00
N LEU A 71 7.48 -13.22 -3.28
CA LEU A 71 6.40 -14.17 -2.99
C LEU A 71 5.72 -14.69 -4.27
N ILE A 72 5.47 -13.81 -5.24
CA ILE A 72 4.90 -14.18 -6.54
C ILE A 72 5.81 -15.20 -7.26
N ARG A 73 7.12 -14.93 -7.30
CA ARG A 73 8.09 -15.85 -7.93
C ARG A 73 8.17 -17.19 -7.23
N GLU A 74 8.21 -17.19 -5.90
CA GLU A 74 8.24 -18.42 -5.11
C GLU A 74 6.97 -19.27 -5.34
N ALA A 75 5.80 -18.62 -5.41
CA ALA A 75 4.55 -19.31 -5.69
C ALA A 75 4.54 -19.96 -7.09
N VAL A 76 5.08 -19.26 -8.09
CA VAL A 76 5.22 -19.77 -9.46
C VAL A 76 6.21 -20.93 -9.53
N ASP A 77 7.36 -20.80 -8.88
CA ASP A 77 8.39 -21.84 -8.86
C ASP A 77 7.84 -23.11 -8.20
N ARG A 78 7.13 -22.97 -7.07
CA ARG A 78 6.46 -24.09 -6.40
C ARG A 78 5.43 -24.79 -7.29
N ALA A 79 4.58 -24.02 -7.98
CA ALA A 79 3.60 -24.60 -8.90
C ALA A 79 4.27 -25.33 -10.09
N ASN A 80 5.42 -24.84 -10.56
CA ASN A 80 6.19 -25.52 -11.61
C ASN A 80 6.87 -26.80 -11.10
N GLU A 81 7.32 -26.82 -9.84
CA GLU A 81 7.91 -28.01 -9.20
C GLU A 81 6.87 -29.11 -8.94
N GLU A 82 5.65 -28.75 -8.52
CA GLU A 82 4.52 -29.67 -8.35
C GLU A 82 4.16 -30.37 -9.68
N GLY A 83 4.35 -29.65 -10.79
CA GLY A 83 4.06 -30.14 -12.13
C GLY A 83 2.57 -30.06 -12.47
N PHE A 84 2.26 -30.38 -13.72
CA PHE A 84 0.92 -30.25 -14.28
C PHE A 84 0.44 -31.59 -14.86
N PRO A 85 -0.88 -31.85 -14.84
CA PRO A 85 -1.46 -33.01 -15.51
C PRO A 85 -1.08 -33.04 -17.00
N ARG A 86 -0.91 -34.25 -17.54
CA ARG A 86 -0.54 -34.46 -18.96
C ARG A 86 -1.61 -35.19 -19.74
N ASP A 87 -2.49 -35.91 -19.06
CA ASP A 87 -3.61 -36.59 -19.70
C ASP A 87 -4.68 -35.58 -20.09
N PRO A 88 -5.21 -35.60 -21.33
CA PRO A 88 -6.24 -34.67 -21.77
C PRO A 88 -7.48 -34.61 -20.86
N GLU A 89 -7.93 -35.74 -20.31
CA GLU A 89 -9.11 -35.76 -19.43
C GLU A 89 -8.79 -35.10 -18.07
N GLU A 90 -7.62 -35.37 -17.52
CA GLU A 90 -7.16 -34.75 -16.27
C GLU A 90 -6.87 -33.25 -16.43
N VAL A 91 -6.37 -32.85 -17.60
CA VAL A 91 -6.09 -31.45 -17.95
C VAL A 91 -7.37 -30.61 -17.97
N GLU A 92 -8.43 -31.12 -18.60
CA GLU A 92 -9.72 -30.40 -18.65
C GLU A 92 -10.31 -30.23 -17.24
N GLY A 93 -10.30 -31.30 -16.43
CA GLY A 93 -10.77 -31.24 -15.05
C GLY A 93 -9.97 -30.26 -14.19
N TYR A 94 -8.63 -30.31 -14.29
CA TYR A 94 -7.73 -29.41 -13.58
C TYR A 94 -7.94 -27.95 -13.99
N PHE A 95 -8.05 -27.68 -15.30
CA PHE A 95 -8.35 -26.35 -15.82
C PHE A 95 -9.64 -25.78 -15.24
N MET A 96 -10.73 -26.54 -15.31
CA MET A 96 -12.03 -26.08 -14.81
C MET A 96 -12.02 -25.83 -13.30
N GLN A 97 -11.32 -26.69 -12.54
CA GLN A 97 -11.16 -26.52 -11.10
C GLN A 97 -10.38 -25.25 -10.76
N GLU A 98 -9.24 -25.02 -11.40
CA GLU A 98 -8.40 -23.85 -11.14
C GLU A 98 -9.11 -22.55 -11.56
N VAL A 99 -9.81 -22.52 -12.70
CA VAL A 99 -10.60 -21.34 -13.09
C VAL A 99 -11.73 -21.06 -12.09
N ALA A 100 -12.51 -22.07 -11.71
CA ALA A 100 -13.59 -21.89 -10.74
C ALA A 100 -13.06 -21.42 -9.37
N HIS A 101 -11.92 -21.97 -8.93
CA HIS A 101 -11.29 -21.59 -7.68
C HIS A 101 -10.74 -20.16 -7.73
N GLY A 102 -10.07 -19.78 -8.81
CA GLY A 102 -9.61 -18.41 -9.05
C GLY A 102 -10.77 -17.42 -9.06
N GLU A 103 -11.85 -17.71 -9.78
CA GLU A 103 -13.05 -16.87 -9.82
C GLU A 103 -13.69 -16.70 -8.44
N GLN A 104 -13.80 -17.78 -7.67
CA GLN A 104 -14.32 -17.70 -6.30
C GLN A 104 -13.47 -16.78 -5.43
N MET A 105 -12.14 -16.91 -5.48
CA MET A 105 -11.24 -16.03 -4.73
C MET A 105 -11.32 -14.56 -5.17
N THR A 106 -11.57 -14.29 -6.45
CA THR A 106 -11.76 -12.89 -6.90
C THR A 106 -13.04 -12.24 -6.36
N GLN A 107 -14.04 -13.04 -5.97
CA GLN A 107 -15.29 -12.53 -5.40
C GLN A 107 -15.19 -12.30 -3.88
N ASP A 108 -14.28 -12.99 -3.21
CA ASP A 108 -14.08 -12.86 -1.77
C ASP A 108 -13.04 -11.77 -1.44
N ALA A 109 -13.50 -10.68 -0.84
CA ALA A 109 -12.66 -9.54 -0.47
C ALA A 109 -11.58 -9.88 0.59
N GLY A 110 -11.66 -11.03 1.25
CA GLY A 110 -10.66 -11.51 2.20
C GLY A 110 -9.60 -12.45 1.61
N SER A 111 -9.74 -12.87 0.35
CA SER A 111 -8.83 -13.82 -0.29
C SER A 111 -7.49 -13.19 -0.69
N ASP A 112 -6.43 -13.99 -0.69
CA ASP A 112 -5.09 -13.54 -1.11
C ASP A 112 -5.08 -13.32 -2.64
N PRO A 113 -4.80 -12.10 -3.13
CA PRO A 113 -4.74 -11.83 -4.56
C PRO A 113 -3.62 -12.61 -5.28
N ILE A 114 -2.56 -13.03 -4.58
CA ILE A 114 -1.51 -13.87 -5.17
C ILE A 114 -2.04 -15.29 -5.43
N GLU A 115 -2.80 -15.86 -4.49
CA GLU A 115 -3.37 -17.20 -4.64
C GLU A 115 -4.44 -17.25 -5.75
N ALA A 116 -5.27 -16.21 -5.84
CA ALA A 116 -6.21 -16.03 -6.95
C ALA A 116 -5.50 -15.97 -8.32
N ALA A 117 -4.44 -15.17 -8.43
CA ALA A 117 -3.64 -15.09 -9.65
C ALA A 117 -2.95 -16.43 -9.98
N LEU A 118 -2.51 -17.18 -8.96
CA LEU A 118 -1.86 -18.47 -9.13
C LEU A 118 -2.80 -19.50 -9.79
N CYS A 119 -4.08 -19.48 -9.43
CA CYS A 119 -5.09 -20.33 -10.09
C CYS A 119 -5.21 -20.04 -11.58
N PHE A 120 -5.29 -18.77 -11.97
CA PHE A 120 -5.34 -18.38 -13.38
C PHE A 120 -4.02 -18.72 -14.12
N TYR A 121 -2.87 -18.60 -13.45
CA TYR A 121 -1.59 -19.02 -13.99
C TYR A 121 -1.54 -20.54 -14.25
N LYS A 122 -2.01 -21.35 -13.29
CA LYS A 122 -2.10 -22.82 -13.43
C LYS A 122 -3.03 -23.22 -14.57
N ALA A 123 -4.18 -22.54 -14.71
CA ALA A 123 -5.08 -22.73 -15.84
C ALA A 123 -4.41 -22.39 -17.18
N LEU A 124 -3.65 -21.29 -17.26
CA LEU A 124 -2.90 -20.91 -18.46
C LEU A 124 -1.84 -21.93 -18.88
N LYS A 125 -1.20 -22.59 -17.90
CA LYS A 125 -0.15 -23.59 -18.14
C LYS A 125 -0.64 -24.85 -18.85
N VAL A 126 -1.87 -25.24 -18.58
CA VAL A 126 -2.47 -26.46 -19.14
C VAL A 126 -3.32 -26.18 -20.38
N TYR A 127 -3.59 -24.91 -20.69
CA TYR A 127 -4.43 -24.51 -21.80
C TYR A 127 -3.66 -24.51 -23.14
N PRO A 128 -4.19 -25.11 -24.22
CA PRO A 128 -3.48 -25.22 -25.50
C PRO A 128 -3.26 -23.86 -26.21
N GLN A 129 -4.09 -22.85 -25.95
CA GLN A 129 -4.05 -21.54 -26.61
C GLN A 129 -4.00 -20.38 -25.59
N PRO A 130 -2.89 -20.20 -24.85
CA PRO A 130 -2.83 -19.27 -23.71
C PRO A 130 -3.15 -17.81 -24.08
N LYS A 131 -2.86 -17.38 -25.31
CA LYS A 131 -3.19 -16.03 -25.80
C LYS A 131 -4.69 -15.76 -25.84
N GLU A 132 -5.49 -16.75 -26.23
CA GLU A 132 -6.95 -16.60 -26.29
C GLU A 132 -7.52 -16.50 -24.88
N LEU A 133 -7.01 -17.30 -23.95
CA LEU A 133 -7.44 -17.29 -22.56
C LEU A 133 -7.11 -15.97 -21.86
N ILE A 134 -5.94 -15.38 -22.12
CA ILE A 134 -5.58 -14.05 -21.60
C ILE A 134 -6.58 -12.98 -22.04
N ASN A 135 -7.00 -12.99 -23.31
CA ASN A 135 -7.98 -12.03 -23.82
C ASN A 135 -9.35 -12.15 -23.12
N ILE A 136 -9.68 -13.32 -22.59
CA ILE A 136 -10.89 -13.55 -21.79
C ILE A 136 -10.67 -12.97 -20.40
N TYR A 137 -9.54 -13.30 -19.75
CA TYR A 137 -9.21 -12.79 -18.42
C TYR A 137 -9.12 -11.27 -18.37
N ASP A 138 -8.57 -10.62 -19.38
CA ASP A 138 -8.53 -9.15 -19.50
C ASP A 138 -9.92 -8.49 -19.39
N LYS A 139 -10.99 -9.24 -19.68
CA LYS A 139 -12.38 -8.75 -19.64
C LYS A 139 -13.15 -9.18 -18.38
N THR A 140 -12.79 -10.32 -17.78
CA THR A 140 -13.57 -10.94 -16.70
C THR A 140 -12.90 -10.86 -15.34
N VAL A 141 -11.57 -10.77 -15.28
CA VAL A 141 -10.79 -10.78 -14.04
C VAL A 141 -10.45 -9.34 -13.61
N PRO A 142 -10.54 -9.00 -12.30
CA PRO A 142 -10.17 -7.68 -11.81
C PRO A 142 -8.70 -7.32 -12.08
N LYS A 143 -8.45 -6.05 -12.44
CA LYS A 143 -7.11 -5.54 -12.76
C LYS A 143 -6.01 -5.86 -11.73
N PRO A 144 -6.24 -5.78 -10.40
CA PRO A 144 -5.19 -6.12 -9.42
C PRO A 144 -4.69 -7.56 -9.53
N ILE A 145 -5.55 -8.50 -9.92
CA ILE A 145 -5.19 -9.91 -10.11
C ILE A 145 -4.45 -10.10 -11.44
N LEU A 146 -4.88 -9.39 -12.49
CA LEU A 146 -4.21 -9.40 -13.80
C LEU A 146 -2.78 -8.84 -13.71
N ASP A 147 -2.56 -7.78 -12.93
CA ASP A 147 -1.22 -7.20 -12.74
C ASP A 147 -0.27 -8.21 -12.08
N ILE A 148 -0.76 -8.99 -11.10
CA ILE A 148 0.00 -10.08 -10.47
C ILE A 148 0.25 -11.23 -11.45
N LEU A 149 -0.79 -11.64 -12.19
CA LEU A 149 -0.68 -12.69 -13.20
C LEU A 149 0.35 -12.33 -14.28
N ALA A 150 0.39 -11.07 -14.71
CA ALA A 150 1.39 -10.57 -15.65
C ALA A 150 2.81 -10.68 -15.09
N GLU A 151 3.01 -10.47 -13.78
CA GLU A 151 4.29 -10.69 -13.13
C GLU A 151 4.66 -12.18 -13.06
N MET A 152 3.70 -13.07 -12.80
CA MET A 152 3.91 -14.53 -12.84
C MET A 152 4.36 -14.99 -14.23
N ILE A 153 3.67 -14.53 -15.27
CA ILE A 153 4.00 -14.80 -16.67
C ILE A 153 5.39 -14.25 -17.04
N ALA A 154 5.73 -13.05 -16.58
CA ALA A 154 7.03 -12.44 -16.89
C ALA A 154 8.20 -13.23 -16.28
N HIS A 155 7.97 -13.89 -15.13
CA HIS A 155 8.92 -14.80 -14.50
C HIS A 155 8.99 -16.15 -15.24
N ASP A 156 7.84 -16.74 -15.58
CA ASP A 156 7.77 -18.01 -16.32
C ASP A 156 7.74 -17.83 -17.84
N LYS A 157 8.93 -17.94 -18.44
CA LYS A 157 9.12 -17.83 -19.90
C LYS A 157 8.62 -19.03 -20.71
N SER A 158 8.11 -20.08 -20.06
CA SER A 158 7.62 -21.27 -20.77
C SER A 158 6.22 -21.08 -21.36
N ILE A 159 5.46 -20.07 -20.94
CA ILE A 159 4.16 -19.75 -21.53
C ILE A 159 4.40 -18.93 -22.81
N PRO A 160 3.99 -19.42 -24.00
CA PRO A 160 4.26 -18.77 -25.28
C PRO A 160 3.33 -17.57 -25.52
N ILE A 161 3.48 -16.54 -24.69
CA ILE A 161 2.77 -15.27 -24.82
C ILE A 161 3.71 -14.37 -25.60
N GLY A 162 3.36 -14.09 -26.86
CA GLY A 162 4.12 -13.18 -27.69
C GLY A 162 4.29 -11.85 -26.95
N LYS A 163 5.48 -11.25 -27.05
CA LYS A 163 5.89 -9.99 -26.42
C LYS A 163 4.67 -9.06 -26.22
N PRO A 164 4.38 -8.57 -25.00
CA PRO A 164 3.27 -7.66 -24.79
C PRO A 164 3.44 -6.47 -25.75
N ALA A 165 2.42 -6.22 -26.57
CA ALA A 165 2.37 -5.06 -27.43
C ALA A 165 2.37 -3.82 -26.51
N ASN A 166 3.53 -3.18 -26.39
CA ASN A 166 3.65 -1.88 -25.75
C ASN A 166 3.05 -0.83 -26.70
N ASP A 167 1.73 -0.81 -26.82
CA ASP A 167 0.99 0.31 -27.44
C ASP A 167 0.58 1.27 -26.33
N ASN A 168 1.56 2.04 -25.88
CA ASN A 168 1.37 3.40 -25.38
C ASN A 168 2.64 4.17 -25.76
N ALA A 169 2.80 4.40 -27.06
CA ALA A 169 3.59 5.53 -27.53
C ALA A 169 2.82 6.80 -27.14
N VAL A 170 3.28 7.42 -26.06
CA VAL A 170 3.01 8.82 -25.76
C VAL A 170 3.83 9.64 -26.75
N ASP A 171 3.16 10.15 -27.78
CA ASP A 171 3.57 11.28 -28.64
C ASP A 171 2.21 11.93 -29.01
N GLU A 172 1.84 13.18 -28.69
CA GLU A 172 2.53 14.46 -28.57
C GLU A 172 1.67 15.40 -27.68
#